data_AF-A0A6G1RTZ1-F1
#
_entry.id   AF-A0A6G1RTZ1-F1
#
_cell.length_a   1.000
_cell.length_b   1.000
_cell.length_c   1.000
_cell.angle_alpha   90.00
_cell.angle_beta   90.00
_cell.angle_gamma   90.00
#
_symmetry.space_group_name_H-M   'P 1'
#
loop_
_entity.id
_entity.type
_entity.pdbx_description
1 polymer ?
#
loop_
_entity_poly.entity_id
_entity_poly.type
_entity_poly.pdbx_seq_one_letter_code
_entity_poly.pdbx_strand_id
1 'polypeptide(L)'
;VSGPSHMSVYVRPHEGSTLSTWSLGDGVPVASLGGDYFVFYSHGLQATPWHFWVELTTPEEHSDGIVSLAIAAHYFFGEDQKSPQLYALLERFPNWTFSSGWSCTYD
;
A
#
# COMPACT_ATOMS: atom_id res chain seq x y z
N VAL A 1 -3.22 10.87 10.82
CA VAL A 1 -2.48 10.52 9.59
C VAL A 1 -3.51 10.15 8.55
N SER A 2 -3.64 10.91 7.46
CA SER A 2 -4.43 10.54 6.29
C SER A 2 -3.56 9.69 5.36
N GLY A 3 -4.09 8.58 4.87
CA GLY A 3 -3.47 7.78 3.80
C GLY A 3 -3.95 8.25 2.42
N PRO A 4 -3.30 7.82 1.34
CA PRO A 4 -3.75 8.12 -0.02
C PRO A 4 -5.07 7.41 -0.34
N SER A 5 -5.85 7.99 -1.25
CA SER A 5 -7.12 7.40 -1.72
C SER A 5 -7.02 5.98 -2.27
N HIS A 6 -5.84 5.58 -2.77
CA HIS A 6 -5.60 4.27 -3.35
C HIS A 6 -4.29 3.68 -2.82
N MET A 7 -4.34 2.41 -2.41
CA MET A 7 -3.19 1.69 -1.88
C MET A 7 -3.17 0.23 -2.33
N SER A 8 -1.96 -0.28 -2.51
CA SER A 8 -1.70 -1.72 -2.58
C SER A 8 -1.05 -2.17 -1.28
N VAL A 9 -1.62 -3.20 -0.66
CA VAL A 9 -1.06 -3.86 0.52
C VAL A 9 -0.59 -5.24 0.10
N TYR A 10 0.67 -5.53 0.39
CA TYR A 10 1.29 -6.82 0.20
C TYR A 10 1.68 -7.40 1.55
N VAL A 11 1.24 -8.62 1.82
CA VAL A 11 1.59 -9.36 3.04
C VAL A 11 2.29 -10.64 2.61
N ARG A 12 3.52 -10.85 3.10
CA ARG A 12 4.29 -12.07 2.88
C ARG A 12 4.67 -12.66 4.24
N PRO A 13 3.99 -13.73 4.70
CA PRO A 13 4.48 -14.52 5.82
C PRO A 13 5.88 -15.05 5.51
N HIS A 14 6.75 -15.06 6.52
CA HIS A 14 8.07 -15.69 6.40
C HIS A 14 7.93 -17.22 6.42
N GLU A 15 8.98 -17.93 6.03
CA GLU A 15 9.01 -19.40 6.07
C GLU A 15 8.69 -19.90 7.49
N GLY A 16 7.79 -20.89 7.58
CA GLY A 16 7.29 -21.42 8.86
C GLY A 16 6.09 -20.67 9.44
N SER A 17 5.82 -19.43 8.99
CA SER A 17 4.65 -18.65 9.40
C SER A 17 3.51 -18.73 8.38
N THR A 18 2.27 -18.70 8.86
CA THR A 18 1.06 -18.75 8.00
C THR A 18 0.13 -17.61 8.34
N LEU A 19 -0.44 -16.94 7.33
CA LEU A 19 -1.53 -15.98 7.51
C LEU A 19 -2.83 -16.73 7.74
N SER A 20 -3.37 -16.68 8.97
CA SER A 20 -4.56 -17.46 9.36
C SER A 20 -5.86 -16.73 9.04
N THR A 21 -5.93 -15.43 9.34
CA THR A 21 -7.12 -14.60 9.10
C THR A 21 -6.75 -13.11 9.05
N TRP A 22 -7.68 -12.28 8.60
CA TRP A 22 -7.51 -10.83 8.45
C TRP A 22 -8.84 -10.10 8.49
N SER A 23 -8.80 -8.76 8.61
CA SER A 23 -9.98 -7.91 8.42
C SER A 23 -10.14 -7.37 6.99
N LEU A 24 -9.31 -7.83 6.06
CA LEU A 24 -9.19 -7.25 4.71
C LEU A 24 -10.16 -7.85 3.69
N GLY A 25 -10.86 -8.91 4.06
CA GLY A 25 -11.87 -9.56 3.24
C GLY A 25 -12.50 -10.74 3.98
N ASP A 26 -13.54 -11.30 3.39
CA ASP A 26 -14.23 -12.47 3.95
C ASP A 26 -13.49 -13.77 3.61
N GLY A 27 -13.56 -14.74 4.52
CA GLY A 27 -13.00 -16.08 4.32
C GLY A 27 -11.49 -16.19 4.58
N VAL A 28 -10.91 -17.32 4.16
CA VAL A 28 -9.48 -17.59 4.34
C VAL A 28 -8.68 -16.84 3.27
N PRO A 29 -7.66 -16.05 3.64
CA PRO A 29 -6.80 -15.36 2.68
C PRO A 29 -6.21 -16.33 1.66
N VAL A 30 -6.21 -15.96 0.38
CA VAL A 30 -5.62 -16.76 -0.70
C VAL A 30 -4.38 -16.05 -1.25
N ALA A 31 -3.25 -16.75 -1.24
CA ALA A 31 -2.00 -16.22 -1.75
C ALA A 31 -1.98 -16.21 -3.29
N SER A 32 -1.33 -15.20 -3.85
CA SER A 32 -0.99 -15.12 -5.27
C SER A 32 0.14 -16.08 -5.64
N LEU A 33 0.43 -16.17 -6.94
CA LEU A 33 1.56 -16.93 -7.47
C LEU A 33 2.87 -16.36 -6.89
N GLY A 34 3.50 -17.07 -5.96
CA GLY A 34 4.69 -16.58 -5.22
C GLY A 34 4.50 -16.38 -3.72
N GLY A 35 3.32 -16.71 -3.18
CA GLY A 35 3.08 -16.75 -1.73
C GLY A 35 2.67 -15.41 -1.11
N ASP A 36 2.48 -14.37 -1.92
CA ASP A 36 2.07 -13.05 -1.44
C ASP A 36 0.56 -12.90 -1.40
N TYR A 37 0.06 -12.32 -0.33
CA TYR A 37 -1.31 -11.86 -0.25
C TYR A 37 -1.37 -10.40 -0.68
N PHE A 38 -2.30 -10.10 -1.59
CA PHE A 38 -2.46 -8.77 -2.18
C PHE A 38 -3.86 -8.24 -1.94
N VAL A 39 -3.95 -7.00 -1.48
CA VAL A 39 -5.20 -6.25 -1.34
C VAL A 39 -5.03 -4.89 -1.97
N PHE A 40 -5.98 -4.53 -2.85
CA PHE A 40 -6.09 -3.19 -3.37
C PHE A 40 -7.20 -2.44 -2.63
N TYR A 41 -6.82 -1.37 -1.94
CA TYR A 41 -7.75 -0.48 -1.25
C TYR A 41 -7.95 0.78 -2.08
N SER A 42 -9.20 1.21 -2.23
CA SER A 42 -9.57 2.44 -2.92
C SER A 42 -10.79 3.08 -2.27
N HIS A 43 -10.80 4.40 -2.17
CA HIS A 43 -11.99 5.16 -1.75
C HIS A 43 -12.23 6.40 -2.62
N GLY A 44 -13.46 6.91 -2.54
CA GLY A 44 -13.88 8.15 -3.20
C GLY A 44 -13.44 9.42 -2.45
N LEU A 45 -14.21 10.51 -2.57
CA LEU A 45 -13.82 11.81 -1.99
C LEU A 45 -13.74 11.84 -0.46
N GLN A 46 -14.51 11.01 0.23
CA GLN A 46 -14.54 10.97 1.69
C GLN A 46 -14.38 9.53 2.17
N ALA A 47 -13.47 9.32 3.11
CA ALA A 47 -13.27 8.06 3.79
C ALA A 47 -12.83 8.29 5.23
N THR A 48 -13.22 7.38 6.11
CA THR A 48 -12.60 7.27 7.43
C THR A 48 -11.24 6.59 7.28
N PRO A 49 -10.30 6.79 8.23
CA PRO A 49 -9.06 6.06 8.24
C PRO A 49 -9.32 4.55 8.10
N TRP A 50 -8.56 3.91 7.20
CA TRP A 50 -8.68 2.48 7.00
C TRP A 50 -7.93 1.74 8.10
N HIS A 51 -8.68 1.07 8.96
CA HIS A 51 -8.16 0.23 10.03
C HIS A 51 -8.26 -1.22 9.62
N PHE A 52 -7.14 -1.94 9.69
CA PHE A 52 -7.12 -3.36 9.42
C PHE A 52 -6.19 -4.10 10.39
N TRP A 53 -6.40 -5.41 10.48
CA TRP A 53 -5.53 -6.33 11.20
C TRP A 53 -5.29 -7.59 10.37
N VAL A 54 -4.18 -8.27 10.67
CA VAL A 54 -3.82 -9.58 10.14
C VAL A 54 -3.39 -10.48 11.30
N GLU A 55 -3.71 -11.75 11.20
CA GLU A 55 -3.33 -12.75 12.20
C GLU A 55 -2.40 -13.77 11.57
N LEU A 56 -1.26 -13.99 12.21
CA LEU A 56 -0.25 -14.96 11.77
C LEU A 56 -0.09 -16.04 12.83
N THR A 57 0.08 -17.28 12.37
CA THR A 57 0.42 -18.41 13.22
C THR A 57 1.82 -18.90 12.86
N THR A 58 2.66 -19.09 13.87
CA THR A 58 3.99 -19.69 13.75
C THR A 58 4.16 -20.77 14.81
N PRO A 59 4.76 -21.93 14.49
CA PRO A 59 5.05 -22.98 15.46
C PRO A 59 6.24 -22.66 16.38
N GLU A 60 7.15 -21.76 15.96
CA GLU A 60 8.36 -21.40 16.71
C GLU A 60 8.53 -19.88 16.82
N GLU A 61 9.26 -19.43 17.85
CA GLU A 61 9.65 -18.03 17.99
C GLU A 61 10.75 -17.69 16.98
N HIS A 62 10.46 -16.77 16.05
CA HIS A 62 11.43 -16.28 15.07
C HIS A 62 12.09 -14.99 15.56
N SER A 63 13.42 -14.94 15.55
CA SER A 63 14.19 -13.73 15.90
C SER A 63 14.09 -12.60 14.87
N ASP A 64 13.83 -12.96 13.60
CA ASP A 64 13.95 -12.06 12.46
C ASP A 64 12.57 -11.54 11.96
N GLY A 65 11.54 -11.70 12.79
CA GLY A 65 10.15 -11.38 12.45
C GLY A 65 9.46 -12.48 11.64
N ILE A 66 8.12 -12.42 11.58
CA ILE A 66 7.27 -13.49 11.02
C ILE A 66 6.54 -13.07 9.73
N VAL A 67 6.65 -11.80 9.34
CA VAL A 67 5.94 -11.24 8.19
C VAL A 67 6.67 -10.02 7.62
N SER A 68 6.67 -9.93 6.29
CA SER A 68 7.00 -8.72 5.55
C SER A 68 5.72 -8.03 5.09
N LEU A 69 5.59 -6.74 5.39
CA LEU A 69 4.47 -5.89 4.98
C LEU A 69 4.98 -4.77 4.08
N ALA A 70 4.40 -4.62 2.89
CA ALA A 70 4.63 -3.49 2.02
C ALA A 70 3.31 -2.79 1.69
N ILE A 71 3.34 -1.45 1.74
CA ILE A 71 2.21 -0.59 1.38
C ILE A 71 2.68 0.37 0.30
N ALA A 72 2.05 0.32 -0.87
CA ALA A 72 2.31 1.24 -1.97
C ALA A 72 1.15 2.21 -2.14
N ALA A 73 1.44 3.50 -2.08
CA ALA A 73 0.50 4.57 -2.36
C ALA A 73 0.34 4.75 -3.88
N HIS A 74 -0.90 4.89 -4.34
CA HIS A 74 -1.20 5.31 -5.72
C HIS A 74 -1.84 6.69 -5.70
N TYR A 75 -1.23 7.63 -6.43
CA TYR A 75 -1.67 9.03 -6.46
C TYR A 75 -2.44 9.31 -7.76
N PHE A 76 -3.77 9.44 -7.67
CA PHE A 76 -4.65 9.50 -8.85
C PHE A 76 -5.36 10.82 -9.07
N PHE A 77 -5.96 11.42 -8.03
CA PHE A 77 -6.86 12.57 -8.21
C PHE A 77 -6.94 13.46 -6.97
N GLY A 78 -7.53 14.65 -7.16
CA GLY A 78 -7.84 15.56 -6.07
C GLY A 78 -6.60 16.04 -5.33
N GLU A 79 -6.66 16.04 -4.00
CA GLU A 79 -5.52 16.34 -3.14
C GLU A 79 -4.48 15.21 -3.14
N ASP A 80 -4.91 13.97 -3.43
CA ASP A 80 -4.08 12.78 -3.50
C ASP A 80 -3.47 12.54 -4.90
N GLN A 81 -3.43 13.55 -5.76
CA GLN A 81 -2.89 13.39 -7.12
C GLN A 81 -1.36 13.39 -7.20
N LYS A 82 -0.68 13.85 -6.14
CA LYS A 82 0.79 13.97 -6.09
C LYS A 82 1.28 13.63 -4.69
N SER A 83 2.47 13.04 -4.62
CA SER A 83 3.13 12.78 -3.36
C SER A 83 3.66 14.07 -2.72
N PRO A 84 3.84 14.12 -1.39
CA PRO A 84 4.49 15.25 -0.72
C PRO A 84 5.88 15.55 -1.30
N GLN A 85 6.64 14.52 -1.69
CA GLN A 85 7.95 14.67 -2.31
C GLN A 85 7.87 15.32 -3.69
N LEU A 86 6.84 14.98 -4.48
CA LEU A 86 6.60 15.62 -5.76
C LEU A 86 6.17 17.08 -5.57
N TYR A 87 5.30 17.38 -4.59
CA TYR A 87 4.97 18.76 -4.25
C TYR A 87 6.22 19.58 -3.88
N ALA A 88 7.04 19.06 -2.97
CA ALA A 88 8.29 19.72 -2.56
C ALA A 88 9.27 19.92 -3.72
N LEU A 89 9.29 19.01 -4.70
CA LEU A 89 10.08 19.20 -5.93
C LEU A 89 9.51 20.32 -6.80
N LEU A 90 8.19 20.35 -7.00
CA LEU A 90 7.51 21.35 -7.82
C LEU A 90 7.71 22.77 -7.27
N GLU A 91 7.70 22.92 -5.95
CA GLU A 91 7.93 24.21 -5.25
C GLU A 91 9.33 24.78 -5.49
N ARG A 92 10.30 23.97 -5.94
CA ARG A 92 11.66 24.42 -6.23
C ARG A 92 11.83 25.05 -7.61
N PHE A 93 10.84 24.89 -8.49
CA PHE A 93 10.93 25.48 -9.83
C PHE A 93 10.61 26.98 -9.81
N PRO A 94 11.22 27.78 -10.70
CA PRO A 94 10.88 29.19 -10.83
C PRO A 94 9.41 29.42 -11.19
N ASN A 95 8.84 30.54 -10.77
CA ASN A 95 7.43 30.91 -11.01
C ASN A 95 7.05 31.08 -12.49
N TRP A 96 8.01 31.19 -13.40
CA TRP A 96 7.79 31.25 -14.85
C TRP A 96 7.70 29.88 -15.52
N THR A 97 7.88 28.80 -14.75
CA THR A 97 7.75 27.43 -15.26
C THR A 97 6.34 26.89 -15.05
N PHE A 98 5.93 25.98 -15.94
CA PHE A 98 4.72 25.19 -15.79
C PHE A 98 5.10 23.70 -15.86
N SER A 99 4.78 22.95 -14.81
CA SER A 99 5.02 21.51 -14.77
C SER A 99 3.88 20.75 -15.45
N SER A 100 4.19 19.99 -16.50
CA SER A 100 3.28 19.07 -17.15
C SER A 100 3.69 17.64 -16.80
N GLY A 101 2.80 16.89 -16.13
CA GLY A 101 3.01 15.48 -15.82
C GLY A 101 2.38 14.60 -16.91
N TRP A 102 3.14 13.65 -17.42
CA TRP A 102 2.65 12.63 -18.35
C TRP A 102 2.92 11.26 -17.76
N SER A 103 1.91 10.39 -17.80
CA SER A 103 2.08 8.99 -17.44
C SER A 103 2.96 8.32 -18.48
N CYS A 104 4.21 8.00 -18.12
CA CYS A 104 5.03 7.12 -18.93
C CYS A 104 4.81 5.69 -18.44
N THR A 105 4.03 4.92 -19.18
CA THR A 105 3.93 3.48 -18.97
C THR A 105 4.79 2.82 -20.03
N TYR A 106 5.83 2.11 -19.59
CA TYR A 106 6.83 1.35 -20.35
C TYR A 106 8.11 2.09 -20.77
N ASP A 107 9.19 1.32 -20.74
CA ASP A 107 10.40 1.42 -21.57
C ASP A 107 10.35 0.24 -22.56
#